data_AF-A0A956F9C8-F1
#
_entry.id   AF-A0A956F9C8-F1
#
_cell.length_a   1.000
_cell.length_b   1.000
_cell.length_c   1.000
_cell.angle_alpha   90.00
_cell.angle_beta   90.00
_cell.angle_gamma   90.00
#
_symmetry.space_group_name_H-M   'P 1'
#
loop_
_entity.id
_entity.type
_entity.pdbx_description
1 polymer ?
#
loop_
_entity_poly.entity_id
_entity_poly.type
_entity_poly.pdbx_seq_one_letter_code
_entity_poly.pdbx_strand_id
1 'polypeptide(L)'
;MFPSEIELVVRPRRRVRALALLLLAALVGTLIAALPPVQRWWRGETDWRGRRIYEPPHGVDAQRLAQVDLRAVHAELLPRWLVAQGRRARGHGGDEPEAFAALREAVAADPNLVELLEELRALSPSPVLRGDPHRALYLAWAWNAYLDRYDAPFLLTGRVLATGSGPVFAATTYRIHADQQVRVGADVHRVRIGSRIDGTNAHELYLGAAGREDALVVVDRLRDFALVDVWPLLDPSLEDQLPARRAFGRALRQEAEQRLSEPGLQALRDGAAPRWSIVRTLLTLHERRRHCGAGVRINDVPWSGFTADRLERLAAMAERHRERSCPGITPDEVARLGEASRALAEIPGLRDATEELLAWTAEHVTIHEARHLADAEHADGFDEPLPCRSCPPPMGILARAELSGYLASLAWSSSPATALYQACRALASDHRASTPVGGPHREAMELLQRRLGPVCIDGPPPDLRGLGRLLELEMLGRSEPIALGEEHPRSLPVTWPP
;
A
#
# COMPACT_ATOMS: atom_id res chain seq x y z
N MET A 1 45.42 29.28 82.96
CA MET A 1 46.41 28.79 81.99
C MET A 1 45.63 27.99 80.95
N PHE A 2 45.65 28.45 79.69
CA PHE A 2 44.97 27.94 78.46
C PHE A 2 45.28 26.45 78.18
N PRO A 3 44.51 25.69 77.34
CA PRO A 3 43.84 26.04 76.05
C PRO A 3 42.32 25.69 76.01
N SER A 4 41.42 26.44 75.36
CA SER A 4 41.15 26.64 73.92
C SER A 4 40.85 25.37 73.11
N GLU A 5 39.57 24.97 73.04
CA GLU A 5 39.03 24.22 71.90
C GLU A 5 37.67 24.79 71.47
N ILE A 6 37.70 25.47 70.33
CA ILE A 6 36.53 25.89 69.57
C ILE A 6 36.19 24.71 68.67
N GLU A 7 35.21 23.90 69.05
CA GLU A 7 34.62 22.92 68.13
C GLU A 7 33.75 23.66 67.11
N LEU A 8 34.31 23.82 65.92
CA LEU A 8 33.62 24.25 64.72
C LEU A 8 32.41 23.34 64.44
N VAL A 9 31.20 23.86 64.70
CA VAL A 9 29.95 23.31 64.17
C VAL A 9 29.95 23.48 62.64
N VAL A 10 30.59 22.53 61.94
CA VAL A 10 30.60 22.47 60.48
C VAL A 10 29.23 21.98 60.00
N ARG A 11 28.34 22.95 59.81
CA ARG A 11 27.15 22.99 58.93
C ARG A 11 26.71 21.64 58.30
N PRO A 12 25.64 20.98 58.81
CA PRO A 12 25.00 19.85 58.12
C PRO A 12 24.35 20.23 56.77
N ARG A 13 24.23 21.52 56.46
CA ARG A 13 23.61 22.04 55.23
C ARG A 13 24.29 21.61 53.93
N ARG A 14 25.60 21.30 53.93
CA ARG A 14 26.30 20.86 52.69
C ARG A 14 25.97 19.41 52.34
N ARG A 15 25.87 18.50 53.32
CA ARG A 15 25.53 17.09 53.11
C ARG A 15 24.09 16.90 52.67
N VAL A 16 23.15 17.66 53.26
CA VAL A 16 21.73 17.63 52.86
C VAL A 16 21.53 18.15 51.43
N ARG A 17 22.23 19.22 51.03
CA ARG A 17 22.18 19.74 49.65
C ARG A 17 22.79 18.77 48.64
N ALA A 18 23.91 18.12 48.97
CA ALA A 18 24.52 17.11 48.11
C ALA A 18 23.60 15.90 47.91
N LEU A 19 22.98 15.40 48.99
CA LEU A 19 22.01 14.29 48.93
C LEU A 19 20.77 14.68 48.12
N ALA A 20 20.23 15.89 48.31
CA ALA A 20 19.08 16.38 47.54
C ALA A 20 19.40 16.53 46.05
N LEU A 21 20.59 17.00 45.69
CA LEU A 21 21.04 17.08 44.29
C LEU A 21 21.25 15.69 43.67
N LEU A 22 21.77 14.72 44.43
CA LEU A 22 21.88 13.33 43.96
C LEU A 22 20.51 12.68 43.76
N LEU A 23 19.57 12.87 44.68
CA LEU A 23 18.20 12.37 44.54
C LEU A 23 17.47 13.04 43.37
N LEU A 24 17.65 14.34 43.17
CA LEU A 24 17.09 15.05 42.02
C LEU A 24 17.71 14.56 40.72
N ALA A 25 19.04 14.37 40.67
CA ALA A 25 19.72 13.82 39.51
C ALA A 25 19.29 12.39 39.19
N ALA A 26 19.09 11.54 40.22
CA ALA A 26 18.58 10.18 40.07
C ALA A 26 17.13 10.18 39.55
N LEU A 27 16.27 11.05 40.10
CA LEU A 27 14.89 11.21 39.67
C LEU A 27 14.81 11.71 38.22
N VAL A 28 15.58 12.74 37.88
CA VAL A 28 15.68 13.27 36.51
C VAL A 28 16.23 12.21 35.57
N GLY A 29 17.25 11.46 35.97
CA GLY A 29 17.79 10.34 35.19
C GLY A 29 16.74 9.25 34.94
N THR A 30 15.92 8.93 35.94
CA THR A 30 14.84 7.93 35.82
C THR A 30 13.71 8.44 34.91
N LEU A 31 13.35 9.72 35.03
CA LEU A 31 12.37 10.37 34.16
C LEU A 31 12.85 10.42 32.70
N ILE A 32 14.13 10.75 32.46
CA ILE A 32 14.75 10.74 31.13
C ILE A 32 14.79 9.31 30.57
N ALA A 33 15.17 8.32 31.39
CA ALA A 33 15.18 6.91 30.98
C ALA A 33 13.77 6.36 30.68
N ALA A 34 12.72 6.98 31.23
CA ALA A 34 11.34 6.65 30.94
C ALA A 34 10.80 7.30 29.64
N LEU A 35 11.56 8.21 29.00
CA LEU A 35 11.15 8.83 27.74
C LEU A 35 11.20 7.80 26.59
N PRO A 36 10.15 7.70 25.75
CA PRO A 36 10.11 6.71 24.67
C PRO A 36 11.32 6.72 23.72
N PRO A 37 11.88 7.87 23.30
CA PRO A 37 13.10 7.89 22.48
C PRO A 37 14.32 7.26 23.19
N VAL A 38 14.48 7.49 24.49
CA VAL A 38 15.60 6.95 25.28
C VAL A 38 15.43 5.44 25.48
N GLN A 39 14.20 4.97 25.74
CA GLN A 39 13.91 3.55 25.82
C GLN A 39 14.18 2.81 24.50
N ARG A 40 13.81 3.41 23.37
CA ARG A 40 14.09 2.85 22.03
C ARG A 40 15.58 2.79 21.75
N TRP A 41 16.31 3.87 22.03
CA TRP A 41 17.77 3.91 21.89
C TRP A 41 18.45 2.88 22.79
N TRP A 42 18.05 2.76 24.05
CA TRP A 42 18.63 1.80 24.99
C TRP A 42 18.35 0.34 24.61
N ARG A 43 17.21 0.07 23.96
CA ARG A 43 16.87 -1.24 23.37
C ARG A 43 17.56 -1.50 22.02
N GLY A 44 18.39 -0.58 21.52
CA GLY A 44 19.03 -0.71 20.21
C GLY A 44 18.05 -0.63 19.04
N GLU A 45 16.88 -0.02 19.23
CA GLU A 45 15.88 0.13 18.16
C GLU A 45 16.15 1.33 17.27
N THR A 46 16.84 2.34 17.81
CA THR A 46 17.19 3.56 17.09
C THR A 46 18.63 3.99 17.36
N ASP A 47 19.28 4.60 16.37
CA ASP A 47 20.56 5.28 16.58
C ASP A 47 20.40 6.59 17.38
N TRP A 48 21.51 7.30 17.63
CA TRP A 48 21.49 8.57 18.35
C TRP A 48 20.74 9.70 17.63
N ARG A 49 20.42 9.51 16.33
CA ARG A 49 19.61 10.44 15.52
C ARG A 49 18.15 10.02 15.47
N GLY A 50 17.75 8.94 16.16
CA GLY A 50 16.40 8.41 16.14
C GLY A 50 16.04 7.64 14.86
N ARG A 51 17.02 7.27 14.02
CA ARG A 51 16.79 6.39 12.86
C ARG A 51 16.72 4.96 13.32
N ARG A 52 15.79 4.16 12.78
CA ARG A 52 15.65 2.76 13.20
C ARG A 52 16.89 1.97 12.80
N ILE A 53 17.34 1.12 13.72
CA ILE A 53 18.44 0.19 13.49
C ILE A 53 18.01 -1.19 13.99
N TYR A 54 18.52 -2.23 13.32
CA TYR A 54 18.39 -3.60 13.78
C TYR A 54 19.77 -4.23 13.72
N GLU A 55 20.28 -4.69 14.86
CA GLU A 55 21.53 -5.44 14.92
C GLU A 55 21.19 -6.90 15.23
N PRO A 56 21.33 -7.81 14.26
CA PRO A 56 20.99 -9.21 14.46
C PRO A 56 21.82 -9.81 15.60
N PRO A 57 21.17 -10.46 16.58
CA PRO A 57 21.85 -11.01 17.76
C PRO A 57 22.73 -12.22 17.41
N HIS A 58 22.43 -12.90 16.30
CA HIS A 58 23.24 -13.98 15.76
C HIS A 58 23.98 -13.54 14.49
N GLY A 59 25.12 -14.18 14.22
CA GLY A 59 25.89 -13.95 13.01
C GLY A 59 25.01 -14.02 11.75
N VAL A 60 25.19 -13.04 10.87
CA VAL A 60 24.53 -12.94 9.56
C VAL A 60 25.13 -13.99 8.63
N ASP A 61 24.29 -14.88 8.11
CA ASP A 61 24.70 -16.01 7.25
C ASP A 61 23.66 -16.23 6.13
N ALA A 62 24.02 -15.84 4.91
CA ALA A 62 23.16 -15.97 3.75
C ALA A 62 22.80 -17.43 3.42
N GLN A 63 23.65 -18.40 3.79
CA GLN A 63 23.38 -19.82 3.53
C GLN A 63 22.27 -20.35 4.42
N ARG A 64 22.09 -19.79 5.62
CA ARG A 64 20.99 -20.14 6.52
C ARG A 64 19.67 -19.59 6.01
N LEU A 65 19.66 -18.32 5.62
CA LEU A 65 18.45 -17.72 5.05
C LEU A 65 18.01 -18.43 3.75
N ALA A 66 18.97 -18.86 2.92
CA ALA A 66 18.67 -19.61 1.69
C ALA A 66 18.02 -20.98 1.92
N GLN A 67 18.12 -21.54 3.14
CA GLN A 67 17.42 -22.78 3.53
C GLN A 67 15.96 -22.54 3.95
N VAL A 68 15.58 -21.29 4.21
CA VAL A 68 14.21 -20.91 4.56
C VAL A 68 13.41 -20.73 3.28
N ASP A 69 12.30 -21.45 3.13
CA ASP A 69 11.33 -21.18 2.07
C ASP A 69 10.55 -19.90 2.41
N LEU A 70 11.17 -18.75 2.12
CA LEU A 70 10.59 -17.43 2.38
C LEU A 70 9.26 -17.23 1.65
N ARG A 71 9.04 -17.93 0.53
CA ARG A 71 7.77 -17.89 -0.19
C ARG A 71 6.67 -18.54 0.65
N ALA A 72 6.88 -19.78 1.11
CA ALA A 72 5.92 -20.48 1.97
C ALA A 72 5.67 -19.72 3.29
N VAL A 73 6.74 -19.16 3.88
CA VAL A 73 6.65 -18.34 5.09
C VAL A 73 5.72 -17.15 4.89
N HIS A 74 5.91 -16.35 3.84
CA HIS A 74 5.14 -15.11 3.65
C HIS A 74 3.77 -15.34 3.02
N ALA A 75 3.62 -16.33 2.14
CA ALA A 75 2.37 -16.56 1.43
C ALA A 75 1.36 -17.40 2.23
N GLU A 76 1.83 -18.28 3.13
CA GLU A 76 0.98 -19.24 3.81
C GLU A 76 1.14 -19.23 5.33
N LEU A 77 2.35 -19.48 5.84
CA LEU A 77 2.54 -19.82 7.25
C LEU A 77 2.35 -18.62 8.18
N LEU A 78 2.92 -17.47 7.85
CA LEU A 78 2.76 -16.23 8.61
C LEU A 78 1.30 -15.73 8.58
N PRO A 79 0.63 -15.65 7.42
CA PRO A 79 -0.81 -15.35 7.36
C PRO A 79 -1.67 -16.30 8.17
N ARG A 80 -1.42 -17.63 8.09
CA ARG A 80 -2.15 -18.64 8.84
C ARG A 80 -2.01 -18.43 10.35
N TRP A 81 -0.80 -18.17 10.83
CA TRP A 81 -0.56 -17.86 12.24
C TRP A 81 -1.28 -16.59 12.68
N LEU A 82 -1.21 -15.50 11.91
CA LEU A 82 -1.90 -14.25 12.24
C LEU A 82 -3.43 -14.41 12.27
N VAL A 83 -4.01 -15.18 11.35
CA VAL A 83 -5.45 -15.49 11.35
C VAL A 83 -5.82 -16.29 12.61
N ALA A 84 -5.03 -17.31 12.97
CA ALA A 84 -5.24 -18.11 14.17
C ALA A 84 -5.10 -17.26 15.45
N GLN A 85 -4.11 -16.38 15.52
CA GLN A 85 -3.90 -15.42 16.61
C GLN A 85 -5.10 -14.47 16.75
N GLY A 86 -5.62 -13.94 15.63
CA GLY A 86 -6.83 -13.11 15.62
C GLY A 86 -8.10 -13.86 16.03
N ARG A 87 -8.23 -15.15 15.72
CA ARG A 87 -9.34 -16.01 16.20
C ARG A 87 -9.27 -16.23 17.71
N ARG A 88 -8.08 -16.57 18.21
CA ARG A 88 -7.80 -16.73 19.64
C ARG A 88 -8.15 -15.46 20.43
N ALA A 89 -7.75 -14.29 19.92
CA ALA A 89 -8.08 -13.00 20.53
C ALA A 89 -9.58 -12.70 20.61
N ARG A 90 -10.42 -13.38 19.80
CA ARG A 90 -11.89 -13.28 19.83
C ARG A 90 -12.56 -14.42 20.61
N GLY A 91 -11.78 -15.29 21.26
CA GLY A 91 -12.30 -16.45 21.99
C GLY A 91 -12.72 -17.62 21.10
N HIS A 92 -12.32 -17.62 19.82
CA HIS A 92 -12.47 -18.78 18.93
C HIS A 92 -11.26 -19.71 19.06
N GLY A 93 -11.42 -21.00 18.71
CA GLY A 93 -10.54 -22.13 19.05
C GLY A 93 -9.03 -22.00 18.80
N GLY A 94 -8.28 -23.00 19.32
CA GLY A 94 -6.83 -22.96 19.57
C GLY A 94 -5.92 -23.62 18.54
N ASP A 95 -6.05 -23.26 17.26
CA ASP A 95 -5.09 -23.65 16.21
C ASP A 95 -3.82 -22.78 16.19
N GLU A 96 -3.78 -21.67 16.96
CA GLU A 96 -2.62 -20.76 17.03
C GLU A 96 -1.31 -21.45 17.41
N PRO A 97 -1.24 -22.33 18.44
CA PRO A 97 0.02 -22.96 18.81
C PRO A 97 0.59 -23.86 17.72
N GLU A 98 -0.29 -24.57 16.99
CA GLU A 98 0.11 -25.43 15.86
C GLU A 98 0.56 -24.58 14.67
N ALA A 99 -0.19 -23.55 14.30
CA ALA A 99 0.17 -22.63 13.23
C ALA A 99 1.50 -21.92 13.52
N PHE A 100 1.74 -21.51 14.77
CA PHE A 100 3.01 -20.92 15.18
C PHE A 100 4.15 -21.93 15.13
N ALA A 101 3.93 -23.16 15.61
CA ALA A 101 4.96 -24.20 15.58
C ALA A 101 5.43 -24.49 14.15
N ALA A 102 4.50 -24.60 13.19
CA ALA A 102 4.80 -24.80 11.78
C ALA A 102 5.59 -23.61 11.18
N LEU A 103 5.19 -22.37 11.50
CA LEU A 103 5.91 -21.16 11.06
C LEU A 103 7.33 -21.11 11.65
N ARG A 104 7.47 -21.40 12.94
CA ARG A 104 8.77 -21.43 13.64
C ARG A 104 9.69 -22.50 13.06
N GLU A 105 9.16 -23.68 12.76
CA GLU A 105 9.91 -24.77 12.11
C GLU A 105 10.41 -24.36 10.73
N ALA A 106 9.56 -23.70 9.93
CA ALA A 106 9.93 -23.26 8.58
C ALA A 106 11.07 -22.23 8.57
N VAL A 107 11.21 -21.42 9.62
CA VAL A 107 12.31 -20.45 9.76
C VAL A 107 13.46 -20.97 10.63
N ALA A 108 13.41 -22.21 11.11
CA ALA A 108 14.35 -22.72 12.13
C ALA A 108 15.83 -22.74 11.69
N ALA A 109 16.10 -22.76 10.38
CA ALA A 109 17.46 -22.66 9.85
C ALA A 109 18.11 -21.29 10.11
N ASP A 110 17.30 -20.23 10.28
CA ASP A 110 17.76 -18.87 10.54
C ASP A 110 17.39 -18.42 11.96
N PRO A 111 18.36 -18.38 12.90
CA PRO A 111 18.08 -18.05 14.29
C PRO A 111 17.64 -16.59 14.50
N ASN A 112 18.01 -15.67 13.60
CA ASN A 112 17.56 -14.28 13.70
C ASN A 112 16.06 -14.17 13.37
N LEU A 113 15.58 -14.91 12.36
CA LEU A 113 14.14 -14.97 12.05
C LEU A 113 13.34 -15.64 13.18
N VAL A 114 13.89 -16.70 13.78
CA VAL A 114 13.27 -17.37 14.94
C VAL A 114 13.12 -16.40 16.11
N GLU A 115 14.15 -15.63 16.44
CA GLU A 115 14.11 -14.68 17.57
C GLU A 115 13.09 -13.56 17.36
N LEU A 116 13.09 -12.93 16.18
CA LEU A 116 12.09 -11.92 15.80
C LEU A 116 10.66 -12.46 15.92
N LEU A 117 10.45 -13.70 15.47
CA LEU A 117 9.14 -14.36 15.47
C LEU A 117 8.66 -14.71 16.89
N GLU A 118 9.53 -15.29 17.72
CA GLU A 118 9.23 -15.64 19.11
C GLU A 118 8.91 -14.39 19.94
N GLU A 119 9.66 -13.31 19.74
CA GLU A 119 9.37 -12.04 20.41
C GLU A 119 8.03 -11.45 19.96
N LEU A 120 7.73 -11.48 18.66
CA LEU A 120 6.46 -11.00 18.14
C LEU A 120 5.28 -11.82 18.69
N ARG A 121 5.45 -13.14 18.88
CA ARG A 121 4.46 -13.98 19.56
C ARG A 121 4.31 -13.60 21.03
N ALA A 122 5.40 -13.35 21.75
CA ALA A 122 5.36 -12.95 23.15
C ALA A 122 4.62 -11.61 23.37
N LEU A 123 4.69 -10.70 22.39
CA LEU A 123 3.96 -9.42 22.40
C LEU A 123 2.49 -9.54 21.98
N SER A 124 2.14 -10.57 21.22
CA SER A 124 0.80 -10.76 20.66
C SER A 124 -0.36 -10.83 21.67
N PRO A 125 -0.22 -11.28 22.93
CA PRO A 125 -1.29 -11.19 23.91
C PRO A 125 -1.75 -9.74 24.13
N SER A 126 -3.06 -9.51 24.08
CA SER A 126 -3.64 -8.15 24.10
C SER A 126 -3.18 -7.25 25.26
N PRO A 127 -3.01 -7.72 26.51
CA PRO A 127 -2.48 -6.88 27.59
C PRO A 127 -1.05 -6.38 27.33
N VAL A 128 -0.21 -7.23 26.73
CA VAL A 128 1.19 -6.90 26.41
C VAL A 128 1.24 -5.96 25.22
N LEU A 129 0.52 -6.27 24.14
CA LEU A 129 0.44 -5.42 22.95
C LEU A 129 -0.13 -4.03 23.24
N ARG A 130 -1.03 -3.91 24.22
CA ARG A 130 -1.55 -2.62 24.68
C ARG A 130 -0.48 -1.78 25.36
N GLY A 131 0.44 -2.40 26.09
CA GLY A 131 1.53 -1.74 26.78
C GLY A 131 2.64 -1.30 25.84
N ASP A 132 2.90 -2.06 24.77
CA ASP A 132 3.97 -1.75 23.81
C ASP A 132 3.59 -2.08 22.35
N PRO A 133 2.67 -1.31 21.74
CA PRO A 133 2.30 -1.51 20.34
C PRO A 133 3.45 -1.15 19.38
N HIS A 134 4.34 -0.23 19.79
CA HIS A 134 5.47 0.21 18.97
C HIS A 134 6.51 -0.88 18.78
N ARG A 135 6.77 -1.71 19.81
CA ARG A 135 7.71 -2.83 19.67
C ARG A 135 7.25 -3.84 18.63
N ALA A 136 5.95 -4.17 18.57
CA ALA A 136 5.44 -5.08 17.55
C ALA A 136 5.62 -4.52 16.12
N LEU A 137 5.43 -3.21 15.93
CA LEU A 137 5.70 -2.54 14.66
C LEU A 137 7.19 -2.48 14.34
N TYR A 138 8.04 -2.28 15.36
CA TYR A 138 9.48 -2.35 15.22
C TYR A 138 9.93 -3.75 14.76
N LEU A 139 9.40 -4.83 15.33
CA LEU A 139 9.76 -6.19 14.93
C LEU A 139 9.35 -6.50 13.48
N ALA A 140 8.20 -6.02 13.03
CA ALA A 140 7.80 -6.13 11.62
C ALA A 140 8.78 -5.36 10.70
N TRP A 141 9.23 -4.18 11.12
CA TRP A 141 10.26 -3.44 10.40
C TRP A 141 11.63 -4.15 10.44
N ALA A 142 12.04 -4.67 11.59
CA ALA A 142 13.31 -5.36 11.78
C ALA A 142 13.39 -6.64 10.94
N TRP A 143 12.27 -7.35 10.80
CA TRP A 143 12.10 -8.44 9.84
C TRP A 143 12.46 -8.00 8.42
N ASN A 144 11.86 -6.90 7.94
CA ASN A 144 12.15 -6.36 6.60
C ASN A 144 13.60 -5.89 6.47
N ALA A 145 14.13 -5.18 7.48
CA ALA A 145 15.50 -4.70 7.50
C ALA A 145 16.52 -5.86 7.52
N TYR A 146 16.15 -7.01 8.10
CA TYR A 146 16.95 -8.22 8.04
C TYR A 146 16.94 -8.83 6.63
N LEU A 147 15.75 -8.99 6.04
CA LEU A 147 15.58 -9.52 4.68
C LEU A 147 16.27 -8.64 3.62
N ASP A 148 16.24 -7.33 3.80
CA ASP A 148 16.91 -6.35 2.95
C ASP A 148 18.42 -6.55 2.85
N ARG A 149 19.07 -7.08 3.90
CA ARG A 149 20.53 -7.34 3.87
C ARG A 149 20.92 -8.44 2.88
N TYR A 150 19.94 -9.21 2.42
CA TYR A 150 20.13 -10.33 1.51
C TYR A 150 19.30 -10.18 0.23
N ASP A 151 18.82 -8.96 -0.05
CA ASP A 151 17.98 -8.65 -1.22
C ASP A 151 16.76 -9.59 -1.37
N ALA A 152 16.23 -10.08 -0.24
CA ALA A 152 15.09 -10.99 -0.25
C ALA A 152 13.81 -10.21 -0.64
N PRO A 153 13.07 -10.62 -1.68
CA PRO A 153 12.02 -9.81 -2.29
C PRO A 153 10.68 -9.92 -1.55
N PHE A 154 10.70 -9.79 -0.23
CA PHE A 154 9.52 -9.93 0.61
C PHE A 154 9.41 -8.77 1.60
N LEU A 155 8.18 -8.32 1.83
CA LEU A 155 7.87 -7.22 2.72
C LEU A 155 6.71 -7.60 3.64
N LEU A 156 6.88 -7.34 4.93
CA LEU A 156 5.87 -7.48 5.97
C LEU A 156 5.44 -6.09 6.45
N THR A 157 4.20 -5.69 6.21
CA THR A 157 3.67 -4.44 6.78
C THR A 157 2.81 -4.74 8.00
N GLY A 158 3.29 -4.33 9.18
CA GLY A 158 2.62 -4.55 10.47
C GLY A 158 1.68 -3.40 10.83
N ARG A 159 0.59 -3.72 11.53
CA ARG A 159 -0.36 -2.76 12.10
C ARG A 159 -0.95 -3.30 13.40
N VAL A 160 -1.30 -2.40 14.31
CA VAL A 160 -2.03 -2.75 15.54
C VAL A 160 -3.47 -2.28 15.40
N LEU A 161 -4.41 -3.23 15.38
CA LEU A 161 -5.83 -2.97 15.24
C LEU A 161 -6.49 -2.95 16.62
N ALA A 162 -7.17 -1.86 16.95
CA ALA A 162 -8.07 -1.84 18.10
C ALA A 162 -9.33 -2.65 17.77
N THR A 163 -9.62 -3.68 18.56
CA THR A 163 -10.84 -4.50 18.42
C THR A 163 -11.65 -4.47 19.72
N GLY A 164 -12.91 -4.92 19.66
CA GLY A 164 -13.76 -5.02 20.85
C GLY A 164 -13.20 -5.92 21.96
N SER A 165 -12.30 -6.87 21.62
CA SER A 165 -11.60 -7.74 22.58
C SER A 165 -10.20 -7.24 22.95
N GLY A 166 -9.81 -6.04 22.49
CA GLY A 166 -8.50 -5.42 22.74
C GLY A 166 -7.65 -5.28 21.47
N PRO A 167 -6.43 -4.72 21.57
CA PRO A 167 -5.52 -4.62 20.43
C PRO A 167 -5.11 -6.01 19.92
N VAL A 168 -4.98 -6.12 18.60
CA VAL A 168 -4.49 -7.30 17.87
C VAL A 168 -3.45 -6.84 16.86
N PHE A 169 -2.31 -7.53 16.82
CA PHE A 169 -1.31 -7.31 15.77
C PHE A 169 -1.79 -8.01 14.50
N ALA A 170 -1.87 -7.26 13.41
CA ALA A 170 -2.14 -7.78 12.09
C ALA A 170 -1.01 -7.37 11.16
N ALA A 171 -0.75 -8.16 10.13
CA ALA A 171 0.19 -7.79 9.09
C ALA A 171 -0.30 -8.25 7.73
N THR A 172 0.24 -7.64 6.69
CA THR A 172 0.07 -8.07 5.30
C THR A 172 1.44 -8.33 4.71
N THR A 173 1.53 -9.34 3.86
CA THR A 173 2.79 -9.72 3.21
C THR A 173 2.73 -9.43 1.72
N TYR A 174 3.86 -8.95 1.20
CA TYR A 174 4.04 -8.63 -0.21
C TYR A 174 5.27 -9.33 -0.76
N ARG A 175 5.18 -9.73 -2.02
CA ARG A 175 6.33 -9.97 -2.87
C ARG A 175 6.71 -8.65 -3.54
N ILE A 176 7.95 -8.24 -3.41
CA ILE A 176 8.52 -7.08 -4.11
C ILE A 176 8.97 -7.52 -5.51
N HIS A 177 8.50 -6.81 -6.53
CA HIS A 177 8.87 -7.01 -7.93
C HIS A 177 9.93 -6.03 -8.40
N ALA A 178 9.91 -4.82 -7.83
CA ALA A 178 10.91 -3.79 -8.07
C ALA A 178 11.15 -2.99 -6.79
N ASP A 179 12.40 -2.61 -6.57
CA ASP A 179 12.84 -1.76 -5.46
C ASP A 179 13.65 -0.61 -6.05
N GLN A 180 13.08 0.59 -6.01
CA GLN A 180 13.55 1.73 -6.80
C GLN A 180 14.09 2.84 -5.92
N GLN A 181 15.08 3.55 -6.47
CA GLN A 181 15.63 4.76 -5.89
C GLN A 181 15.12 5.94 -6.69
N VAL A 182 14.09 6.62 -6.18
CA VAL A 182 13.44 7.74 -6.84
C VAL A 182 14.08 9.04 -6.39
N ARG A 183 14.56 9.85 -7.33
CA ARG A 183 15.15 11.15 -7.02
C ARG A 183 14.05 12.22 -6.94
N VAL A 184 13.98 12.95 -5.85
CA VAL A 184 13.10 14.12 -5.66
C VAL A 184 14.00 15.31 -5.32
N GLY A 185 14.17 16.24 -6.27
CA GLY A 185 15.15 17.31 -6.12
C GLY A 185 16.58 16.75 -5.97
N ALA A 186 17.21 17.01 -4.82
CA ALA A 186 18.54 16.52 -4.51
C ALA A 186 18.55 15.18 -3.76
N ASP A 187 17.40 14.79 -3.20
CA ASP A 187 17.27 13.65 -2.30
C ASP A 187 16.81 12.40 -3.04
N VAL A 188 17.07 11.24 -2.44
CA VAL A 188 16.74 9.92 -3.01
C VAL A 188 15.88 9.17 -2.01
N HIS A 189 14.74 8.70 -2.48
CA HIS A 189 13.75 7.99 -1.68
C HIS A 189 13.50 6.60 -2.24
N ARG A 190 13.35 5.61 -1.34
CA ARG A 190 13.13 4.22 -1.72
C ARG A 190 11.64 3.95 -1.94
N VAL A 191 11.28 3.49 -3.14
CA VAL A 191 9.91 3.08 -3.46
C VAL A 191 9.91 1.64 -3.95
N ARG A 192 9.16 0.79 -3.25
CA ARG A 192 8.98 -0.62 -3.58
C ARG A 192 7.69 -0.81 -4.35
N ILE A 193 7.71 -1.68 -5.35
CA ILE A 193 6.51 -2.09 -6.10
C ILE A 193 6.29 -3.58 -5.84
N GLY A 194 5.13 -3.95 -5.30
CA GLY A 194 4.87 -5.32 -4.89
C GLY A 194 3.42 -5.77 -5.03
N SER A 195 3.24 -7.09 -5.07
CA SER A 195 1.93 -7.74 -4.99
C SER A 195 1.75 -8.38 -3.62
N ARG A 196 0.53 -8.32 -3.13
CA ARG A 196 0.14 -9.02 -1.92
C ARG A 196 0.18 -10.53 -2.15
N ILE A 197 0.70 -11.29 -1.19
CA ILE A 197 0.84 -12.75 -1.31
C ILE A 197 0.21 -13.54 -0.16
N ASP A 198 -0.35 -12.89 0.87
CA ASP A 198 -0.87 -13.58 2.07
C ASP A 198 -2.17 -14.39 1.87
N GLY A 199 -2.78 -14.34 0.68
CA GLY A 199 -4.02 -15.09 0.36
C GLY A 199 -5.23 -14.73 1.23
N THR A 200 -5.17 -13.68 2.05
CA THR A 200 -6.27 -13.28 2.93
C THR A 200 -7.27 -12.39 2.18
N ASN A 201 -8.47 -12.24 2.74
CA ASN A 201 -9.53 -11.40 2.16
C ASN A 201 -9.40 -9.90 2.51
N ALA A 202 -8.29 -9.48 3.10
CA ALA A 202 -8.05 -8.07 3.33
C ALA A 202 -7.73 -7.38 2.00
N HIS A 203 -8.20 -6.14 1.85
CA HIS A 203 -7.97 -5.34 0.65
C HIS A 203 -7.38 -4.00 1.06
N GLU A 204 -6.31 -3.59 0.38
CA GLU A 204 -5.72 -2.27 0.49
C GLU A 204 -6.69 -1.24 -0.08
N LEU A 205 -6.94 -0.18 0.68
CA LEU A 205 -7.82 0.92 0.25
C LEU A 205 -7.09 1.99 -0.57
N TYR A 206 -5.81 1.75 -0.85
CA TYR A 206 -4.88 2.68 -1.49
C TYR A 206 -4.13 1.98 -2.63
N LEU A 207 -3.64 2.75 -3.60
CA LEU A 207 -2.77 2.22 -4.67
C LEU A 207 -1.30 2.15 -4.23
N GLY A 208 -0.91 3.05 -3.32
CA GLY A 208 0.37 3.03 -2.65
C GLY A 208 0.27 3.64 -1.25
N ALA A 209 1.31 3.47 -0.46
CA ALA A 209 1.43 4.10 0.85
C ALA A 209 2.89 4.37 1.19
N ALA A 210 3.17 5.61 1.58
CA ALA A 210 4.44 6.01 2.16
C ALA A 210 4.51 5.66 3.66
N GLY A 211 5.59 4.98 4.03
CA GLY A 211 6.03 4.79 5.41
C GLY A 211 7.01 5.88 5.83
N ARG A 212 7.83 5.58 6.85
CA ARG A 212 8.84 6.51 7.38
C ARG A 212 10.15 6.53 6.58
N GLU A 213 10.50 5.42 5.94
CA GLU A 213 11.80 5.24 5.27
C GLU A 213 11.65 4.80 3.81
N ASP A 214 10.48 4.30 3.45
CA ASP A 214 10.18 3.73 2.15
C ASP A 214 8.69 3.87 1.85
N ALA A 215 8.33 3.69 0.59
CA ALA A 215 6.95 3.58 0.18
C ALA A 215 6.68 2.28 -0.57
N LEU A 216 5.42 1.86 -0.58
CA LEU A 216 4.96 0.67 -1.28
C LEU A 216 3.89 1.04 -2.30
N VAL A 217 4.08 0.63 -3.55
CA VAL A 217 3.07 0.61 -4.61
C VAL A 217 2.49 -0.80 -4.71
N VAL A 218 1.16 -0.92 -4.63
CA VAL A 218 0.44 -2.19 -4.54
C VAL A 218 -0.12 -2.58 -5.92
N VAL A 219 0.55 -3.50 -6.59
CA VAL A 219 0.22 -3.94 -7.96
C VAL A 219 -1.18 -4.52 -8.08
N ASP A 220 -1.68 -5.23 -7.06
CA ASP A 220 -3.03 -5.80 -7.08
C ASP A 220 -4.12 -4.72 -7.19
N ARG A 221 -3.89 -3.56 -6.58
CA ARG A 221 -4.84 -2.43 -6.63
C ARG A 221 -4.70 -1.65 -7.93
N LEU A 222 -3.47 -1.53 -8.44
CA LEU A 222 -3.21 -1.00 -9.79
C LEU A 222 -3.86 -1.85 -10.86
N ARG A 223 -3.88 -3.17 -10.70
CA ARG A 223 -4.53 -4.10 -11.64
C ARG A 223 -6.01 -3.81 -11.81
N ASP A 224 -6.72 -3.52 -10.72
CA ASP A 224 -8.13 -3.14 -10.81
C ASP A 224 -8.32 -1.88 -11.65
N PHE A 225 -7.49 -0.86 -11.41
CA PHE A 225 -7.50 0.39 -12.19
C PHE A 225 -7.15 0.16 -13.66
N ALA A 226 -6.02 -0.49 -13.92
CA ALA A 226 -5.52 -0.75 -15.26
C ALA A 226 -6.51 -1.56 -16.09
N LEU A 227 -7.00 -2.70 -15.57
CA LEU A 227 -7.81 -3.64 -16.35
C LEU A 227 -9.27 -3.22 -16.51
N VAL A 228 -9.82 -2.43 -15.57
CA VAL A 228 -11.23 -2.03 -15.58
C VAL A 228 -11.40 -0.61 -16.10
N ASP A 229 -10.46 0.29 -15.82
CA ASP A 229 -10.63 1.71 -16.09
C ASP A 229 -9.81 2.20 -17.28
N VAL A 230 -8.55 1.75 -17.42
CA VAL A 230 -7.65 2.22 -18.49
C VAL A 230 -7.78 1.38 -19.76
N TRP A 231 -7.71 0.05 -19.65
CA TRP A 231 -7.68 -0.85 -20.79
C TRP A 231 -8.87 -0.65 -21.76
N PRO A 232 -10.14 -0.52 -21.32
CA PRO A 232 -11.25 -0.28 -22.24
C PRO A 232 -11.14 1.02 -23.03
N LEU A 233 -10.43 2.03 -22.53
CA LEU A 233 -10.27 3.32 -23.22
C LEU A 233 -9.23 3.29 -24.34
N LEU A 234 -8.46 2.20 -24.44
CA LEU A 234 -7.49 1.99 -25.52
C LEU A 234 -8.17 1.67 -26.86
N ASP A 235 -9.42 1.21 -26.83
CA ASP A 235 -10.27 0.98 -28.01
C ASP A 235 -11.28 2.14 -28.18
N PRO A 236 -11.15 2.95 -29.25
CA PRO A 236 -12.05 4.07 -29.49
C PRO A 236 -13.52 3.65 -29.74
N SER A 237 -13.76 2.39 -30.15
CA SER A 237 -15.12 1.89 -30.38
C SER A 237 -15.95 1.75 -29.10
N LEU A 238 -15.29 1.74 -27.94
CA LEU A 238 -15.92 1.61 -26.62
C LEU A 238 -16.28 2.95 -25.98
N GLU A 239 -15.87 4.08 -26.56
CA GLU A 239 -16.04 5.41 -25.93
C GLU A 239 -17.50 5.77 -25.65
N ASP A 240 -18.41 5.45 -26.57
CA ASP A 240 -19.85 5.69 -26.37
C ASP A 240 -20.43 4.87 -25.21
N GLN A 241 -19.80 3.75 -24.88
CA GLN A 241 -20.20 2.89 -23.76
C GLN A 241 -19.57 3.34 -22.42
N LEU A 242 -18.68 4.34 -22.46
CA LEU A 242 -17.92 4.85 -21.31
C LEU A 242 -18.07 6.38 -21.18
N PRO A 243 -19.30 6.94 -21.14
CA PRO A 243 -19.52 8.39 -21.28
C PRO A 243 -18.83 9.22 -20.20
N ALA A 244 -18.76 8.74 -18.96
CA ALA A 244 -18.07 9.42 -17.86
C ALA A 244 -16.54 9.46 -17.99
N ARG A 245 -15.97 8.71 -18.95
CA ARG A 245 -14.53 8.48 -19.12
C ARG A 245 -14.03 8.88 -20.51
N ARG A 246 -14.95 9.15 -21.44
CA ARG A 246 -14.70 9.49 -22.83
C ARG A 246 -13.70 10.63 -23.00
N ALA A 247 -13.78 11.66 -22.16
CA ALA A 247 -12.93 12.83 -22.25
C ALA A 247 -11.43 12.52 -22.07
N PHE A 248 -11.09 11.41 -21.42
CA PHE A 248 -9.69 10.97 -21.24
C PHE A 248 -9.20 10.07 -22.38
N GLY A 249 -10.09 9.46 -23.18
CA GLY A 249 -9.75 8.39 -24.12
C GLY A 249 -8.63 8.77 -25.10
N ARG A 250 -8.72 9.97 -25.71
CA ARG A 250 -7.69 10.44 -26.64
C ARG A 250 -6.33 10.60 -25.98
N ALA A 251 -6.27 11.23 -24.80
CA ALA A 251 -5.01 11.49 -24.11
C ALA A 251 -4.37 10.19 -23.61
N LEU A 252 -5.16 9.26 -23.07
CA LEU A 252 -4.67 7.95 -22.62
C LEU A 252 -4.12 7.12 -23.78
N ARG A 253 -4.76 7.15 -24.95
CA ARG A 253 -4.23 6.45 -26.14
C ARG A 253 -2.92 7.05 -26.64
N GLN A 254 -2.79 8.38 -26.61
CA GLN A 254 -1.54 9.05 -26.97
C GLN A 254 -0.41 8.71 -25.99
N GLU A 255 -0.70 8.63 -24.69
CA GLU A 255 0.28 8.16 -23.71
C GLU A 255 0.62 6.68 -23.93
N ALA A 256 -0.37 5.82 -24.18
CA ALA A 256 -0.14 4.40 -24.45
C ALA A 256 0.76 4.18 -25.68
N GLU A 257 0.58 4.95 -26.75
CA GLU A 257 1.44 4.93 -27.95
C GLU A 257 2.90 5.32 -27.68
N GLN A 258 3.15 6.12 -26.64
CA GLN A 258 4.50 6.54 -26.26
C GLN A 258 5.16 5.61 -25.25
N ARG A 259 4.36 4.84 -24.49
CA ARG A 259 4.83 4.10 -23.31
C ARG A 259 4.83 2.59 -23.50
N LEU A 260 3.90 2.06 -24.28
CA LEU A 260 3.78 0.62 -24.52
C LEU A 260 4.53 0.23 -25.79
N SER A 261 4.95 -1.03 -25.86
CA SER A 261 5.46 -1.59 -27.10
C SER A 261 4.35 -1.64 -28.15
N GLU A 262 4.70 -1.55 -29.44
CA GLU A 262 3.71 -1.65 -30.53
C GLU A 262 2.94 -2.99 -30.49
N PRO A 263 3.57 -4.16 -30.29
CA PRO A 263 2.85 -5.42 -30.09
C PRO A 263 1.95 -5.41 -28.85
N GLY A 264 2.43 -4.83 -27.74
CA GLY A 264 1.66 -4.74 -26.50
C GLY A 264 0.40 -3.87 -26.65
N LEU A 265 0.55 -2.68 -27.26
CA LEU A 265 -0.58 -1.80 -27.55
C LEU A 265 -1.61 -2.47 -28.47
N GLN A 266 -1.15 -3.19 -29.50
CA GLN A 266 -2.05 -3.90 -30.41
C GLN A 266 -2.82 -5.01 -29.69
N ALA A 267 -2.14 -5.85 -28.90
CA ALA A 267 -2.78 -6.90 -28.11
C ALA A 267 -3.81 -6.34 -27.12
N LEU A 268 -3.52 -5.19 -26.48
CA LEU A 268 -4.48 -4.52 -25.60
C LEU A 268 -5.67 -3.97 -26.39
N ARG A 269 -5.47 -3.37 -27.57
CA ARG A 269 -6.57 -2.90 -28.43
C ARG A 269 -7.48 -4.05 -28.85
N ASP A 270 -6.91 -5.15 -29.30
CA ASP A 270 -7.67 -6.35 -29.71
C ASP A 270 -8.42 -6.99 -28.54
N GLY A 271 -7.85 -6.92 -27.33
CA GLY A 271 -8.45 -7.48 -26.12
C GLY A 271 -9.45 -6.56 -25.41
N ALA A 272 -9.51 -5.27 -25.75
CA ALA A 272 -10.32 -4.30 -25.02
C ALA A 272 -11.82 -4.61 -25.08
N ALA A 273 -12.38 -4.89 -26.26
CA ALA A 273 -13.79 -5.20 -26.43
C ALA A 273 -14.21 -6.53 -25.76
N PRO A 274 -13.50 -7.67 -25.94
CA PRO A 274 -13.73 -8.89 -25.17
C PRO A 274 -13.64 -8.65 -23.66
N ARG A 275 -12.60 -7.96 -23.19
CA ARG A 275 -12.43 -7.66 -21.76
C ARG A 275 -13.60 -6.85 -21.21
N TRP A 276 -14.03 -5.82 -21.93
CA TRP A 276 -15.17 -4.97 -21.57
C TRP A 276 -16.49 -5.76 -21.54
N SER A 277 -16.70 -6.69 -22.47
CA SER A 277 -17.87 -7.59 -22.46
C SER A 277 -17.98 -8.38 -21.15
N ILE A 278 -16.84 -8.88 -20.65
CA ILE A 278 -16.77 -9.53 -19.33
C ILE A 278 -17.12 -8.52 -18.22
N VAL A 279 -16.46 -7.36 -18.16
CA VAL A 279 -16.72 -6.34 -17.13
C VAL A 279 -18.20 -5.98 -17.10
N ARG A 280 -18.78 -5.62 -18.25
CA ARG A 280 -20.17 -5.20 -18.39
C ARG A 280 -21.14 -6.28 -17.89
N THR A 281 -20.90 -7.54 -18.25
CA THR A 281 -21.71 -8.66 -17.76
C THR A 281 -21.69 -8.71 -16.23
N LEU A 282 -20.52 -8.54 -15.61
CA LEU A 282 -20.40 -8.52 -14.15
C LEU A 282 -21.02 -7.28 -13.50
N LEU A 283 -21.00 -6.12 -14.16
CA LEU A 283 -21.76 -4.94 -13.71
C LEU A 283 -23.25 -5.25 -13.63
N THR A 284 -23.81 -5.87 -14.69
CA THR A 284 -25.21 -6.30 -14.73
C THR A 284 -25.56 -7.29 -13.63
N LEU A 285 -24.69 -8.28 -13.35
CA LEU A 285 -24.92 -9.22 -12.24
C LEU A 285 -24.95 -8.51 -10.88
N HIS A 286 -24.04 -7.57 -10.67
CA HIS A 286 -23.96 -6.81 -9.43
C HIS A 286 -25.16 -5.87 -9.23
N GLU A 287 -25.61 -5.22 -10.29
CA GLU A 287 -26.82 -4.39 -10.27
C GLU A 287 -28.07 -5.23 -9.97
N ARG A 288 -28.23 -6.38 -10.65
CA ARG A 288 -29.33 -7.31 -10.38
C ARG A 288 -29.34 -7.78 -8.92
N ARG A 289 -28.16 -8.07 -8.35
CA ARG A 289 -28.03 -8.41 -6.94
C ARG A 289 -28.52 -7.28 -6.02
N ARG A 290 -28.17 -6.03 -6.31
CA ARG A 290 -28.67 -4.88 -5.53
C ARG A 290 -30.19 -4.72 -5.65
N HIS A 291 -30.73 -4.96 -6.84
CA HIS A 291 -32.14 -4.74 -7.12
C HIS A 291 -33.06 -5.82 -6.52
N CYS A 292 -32.71 -7.11 -6.67
CA CYS A 292 -33.59 -8.22 -6.28
C CYS A 292 -32.93 -9.28 -5.39
N GLY A 293 -31.71 -9.04 -4.89
CA GLY A 293 -31.05 -9.92 -3.92
C GLY A 293 -30.44 -11.20 -4.52
N ALA A 294 -30.15 -11.22 -5.82
CA ALA A 294 -29.49 -12.35 -6.47
C ALA A 294 -28.23 -12.83 -5.72
N GLY A 295 -28.16 -14.13 -5.41
CA GLY A 295 -27.12 -14.70 -4.55
C GLY A 295 -25.73 -14.88 -5.17
N VAL A 296 -25.56 -14.60 -6.47
CA VAL A 296 -24.28 -14.83 -7.17
C VAL A 296 -23.32 -13.68 -6.87
N ARG A 297 -22.06 -14.04 -6.59
CA ARG A 297 -20.95 -13.11 -6.42
C ARG A 297 -19.75 -13.64 -7.20
N ILE A 298 -19.22 -12.81 -8.09
CA ILE A 298 -17.96 -13.07 -8.77
C ILE A 298 -17.02 -11.95 -8.32
N ASN A 299 -16.04 -12.30 -7.50
CA ASN A 299 -15.10 -11.36 -6.91
C ASN A 299 -13.92 -11.09 -7.84
N ASP A 300 -13.42 -12.15 -8.45
CA ASP A 300 -12.21 -12.09 -9.25
C ASP A 300 -12.59 -12.15 -10.72
N VAL A 301 -12.13 -11.15 -11.47
CA VAL A 301 -12.29 -11.06 -12.91
C VAL A 301 -10.93 -11.36 -13.52
N PRO A 302 -10.70 -12.58 -14.05
CA PRO A 302 -9.42 -12.93 -14.62
C PRO A 302 -9.10 -12.02 -15.81
N TRP A 303 -7.83 -11.60 -15.91
CA TRP A 303 -7.36 -10.75 -17.01
C TRP A 303 -7.48 -11.46 -18.37
N SER A 304 -7.29 -12.79 -18.40
CA SER A 304 -7.35 -13.65 -19.59
C SER A 304 -8.71 -14.29 -19.83
N GLY A 305 -9.75 -13.88 -19.09
CA GLY A 305 -11.06 -14.54 -19.11
C GLY A 305 -11.17 -15.77 -18.21
N PHE A 306 -12.39 -16.31 -18.11
CA PHE A 306 -12.71 -17.41 -17.21
C PHE A 306 -12.23 -18.76 -17.75
N THR A 307 -11.76 -19.63 -16.85
CA THR A 307 -11.42 -21.01 -17.18
C THR A 307 -12.66 -21.82 -17.57
N ALA A 308 -12.47 -22.89 -18.35
CA ALA A 308 -13.55 -23.81 -18.77
C ALA A 308 -14.35 -24.33 -17.55
N ASP A 309 -13.67 -24.87 -16.54
CA ASP A 309 -14.32 -25.35 -15.32
C ASP A 309 -15.16 -24.27 -14.62
N ARG A 310 -14.69 -23.02 -14.64
CA ARG A 310 -15.45 -21.91 -14.03
C ARG A 310 -16.68 -21.58 -14.86
N LEU A 311 -16.58 -21.58 -16.19
CA LEU A 311 -17.70 -21.37 -17.09
C LEU A 311 -18.73 -22.50 -16.98
N GLU A 312 -18.32 -23.76 -16.85
CA GLU A 312 -19.22 -24.90 -16.61
C GLU A 312 -19.97 -24.77 -15.30
N ARG A 313 -19.29 -24.38 -14.21
CA ARG A 313 -19.95 -24.09 -12.92
C ARG A 313 -20.98 -22.96 -13.04
N LEU A 314 -20.66 -21.91 -13.80
CA LEU A 314 -21.58 -20.80 -14.05
C LEU A 314 -22.76 -21.25 -14.92
N ALA A 315 -22.54 -22.07 -15.95
CA ALA A 315 -23.58 -22.65 -16.80
C ALA A 315 -24.57 -23.51 -15.99
N ALA A 316 -24.06 -24.42 -15.16
CA ALA A 316 -24.90 -25.24 -14.29
C ALA A 316 -25.72 -24.39 -13.31
N MET A 317 -25.16 -23.27 -12.85
CA MET A 317 -25.87 -22.33 -11.99
C MET A 317 -26.94 -21.53 -12.74
N ALA A 318 -26.64 -21.07 -13.95
CA ALA A 318 -27.60 -20.41 -14.82
C ALA A 318 -28.81 -21.31 -15.10
N GLU A 319 -28.56 -22.61 -15.33
CA GLU A 319 -29.62 -23.59 -15.54
C GLU A 319 -30.53 -23.75 -14.33
N ARG A 320 -29.95 -23.93 -13.13
CA ARG A 320 -30.72 -24.01 -11.88
C ARG A 320 -31.52 -22.75 -11.57
N HIS A 321 -31.13 -21.61 -12.15
CA HIS A 321 -31.75 -20.32 -11.91
C HIS A 321 -32.69 -19.89 -13.04
N ARG A 322 -32.81 -20.68 -14.13
CA ARG A 322 -33.50 -20.30 -15.37
C ARG A 322 -34.94 -19.83 -15.14
N GLU A 323 -35.66 -20.52 -14.25
CA GLU A 323 -37.08 -20.24 -13.95
C GLU A 323 -37.27 -19.25 -12.79
N ARG A 324 -36.18 -18.76 -12.17
CA ARG A 324 -36.28 -17.80 -11.07
C ARG A 324 -36.61 -16.42 -11.62
N SER A 325 -37.47 -15.68 -10.91
CA SER A 325 -37.76 -14.27 -11.21
C SER A 325 -36.54 -13.35 -11.06
N CYS A 326 -35.56 -13.74 -10.25
CA CYS A 326 -34.29 -13.04 -10.04
C CYS A 326 -33.11 -14.02 -10.23
N PRO A 327 -32.76 -14.37 -11.49
CA PRO A 327 -31.68 -15.32 -11.74
C PRO A 327 -30.33 -14.68 -11.43
N GLY A 328 -29.51 -15.37 -10.65
CA GLY A 328 -28.19 -14.83 -10.30
C GLY A 328 -27.20 -14.72 -11.46
N ILE A 329 -27.44 -15.48 -12.53
CA ILE A 329 -26.79 -15.38 -13.83
C ILE A 329 -27.70 -16.10 -14.85
N THR A 330 -27.73 -15.65 -16.10
CA THR A 330 -28.53 -16.26 -17.18
C THR A 330 -27.66 -17.07 -18.16
N PRO A 331 -28.25 -17.99 -18.94
CA PRO A 331 -27.51 -18.72 -19.98
C PRO A 331 -26.80 -17.79 -20.98
N ASP A 332 -27.46 -16.71 -21.41
CA ASP A 332 -26.89 -15.72 -22.33
C ASP A 332 -25.70 -14.98 -21.72
N GLU A 333 -25.74 -14.70 -20.41
CA GLU A 333 -24.61 -14.10 -19.69
C GLU A 333 -23.42 -15.05 -19.66
N VAL A 334 -23.65 -16.35 -19.41
CA VAL A 334 -22.59 -17.35 -19.45
C VAL A 334 -22.01 -17.50 -20.86
N ALA A 335 -22.87 -17.50 -21.89
CA ALA A 335 -22.43 -17.58 -23.29
C ALA A 335 -21.53 -16.39 -23.65
N ARG A 336 -21.92 -15.16 -23.29
CA ARG A 336 -21.10 -13.95 -23.47
C ARG A 336 -19.77 -14.02 -22.72
N LEU A 337 -19.77 -14.49 -21.47
CA LEU A 337 -18.54 -14.69 -20.71
C LEU A 337 -17.63 -15.70 -21.40
N GLY A 338 -18.18 -16.79 -21.93
CA GLY A 338 -17.42 -17.82 -22.64
C GLY A 338 -16.82 -17.36 -23.96
N GLU A 339 -17.61 -16.64 -24.78
CA GLU A 339 -17.14 -16.04 -26.03
C GLU A 339 -16.01 -15.06 -25.79
N ALA A 340 -16.20 -14.11 -24.87
CA ALA A 340 -15.18 -13.13 -24.53
C ALA A 340 -13.91 -13.78 -23.94
N SER A 341 -14.05 -14.85 -23.15
CA SER A 341 -12.90 -15.56 -22.58
C SER A 341 -12.08 -16.29 -23.65
N ARG A 342 -12.73 -16.90 -24.65
CA ARG A 342 -12.02 -17.50 -25.80
C ARG A 342 -11.30 -16.45 -26.63
N ALA A 343 -11.97 -15.35 -26.94
CA ALA A 343 -11.36 -14.25 -27.68
C ALA A 343 -10.11 -13.70 -26.99
N LEU A 344 -10.13 -13.53 -25.65
CA LEU A 344 -8.94 -13.12 -24.89
C LEU A 344 -7.81 -14.16 -24.93
N ALA A 345 -8.14 -15.45 -24.81
CA ALA A 345 -7.15 -16.53 -24.80
C ALA A 345 -6.42 -16.69 -26.15
N GLU A 346 -7.04 -16.26 -27.26
CA GLU A 346 -6.48 -16.36 -28.60
C GLU A 346 -5.55 -15.20 -28.97
N ILE A 347 -5.47 -14.13 -28.16
CA ILE A 347 -4.65 -12.94 -28.45
C ILE A 347 -3.18 -13.23 -28.12
N PRO A 348 -2.27 -13.23 -29.11
CA PRO A 348 -0.86 -13.43 -28.87
C PRO A 348 -0.26 -12.30 -28.01
N GLY A 349 0.59 -12.65 -27.05
CA GLY A 349 1.29 -11.66 -26.22
C GLY A 349 0.40 -10.89 -25.23
N LEU A 350 -0.87 -11.28 -25.05
CA LEU A 350 -1.80 -10.55 -24.16
C LEU A 350 -1.29 -10.44 -22.72
N ARG A 351 -0.59 -11.47 -22.23
CA ARG A 351 0.01 -11.46 -20.90
C ARG A 351 1.02 -10.32 -20.79
N ASP A 352 2.05 -10.34 -21.65
CA ASP A 352 3.13 -9.35 -21.65
C ASP A 352 2.57 -7.94 -21.82
N ALA A 353 1.61 -7.77 -22.72
CA ALA A 353 0.90 -6.52 -22.94
C ALA A 353 0.16 -6.01 -21.69
N THR A 354 -0.47 -6.92 -20.94
CA THR A 354 -1.12 -6.59 -19.67
C THR A 354 -0.10 -6.23 -18.60
N GLU A 355 1.03 -6.92 -18.56
CA GLU A 355 2.11 -6.64 -17.62
C GLU A 355 2.79 -5.28 -17.92
N GLU A 356 2.94 -4.91 -19.20
CA GLU A 356 3.36 -3.56 -19.63
C GLU A 356 2.35 -2.47 -19.20
N LEU A 357 1.05 -2.73 -19.36
CA LEU A 357 0.00 -1.82 -18.89
C LEU A 357 0.06 -1.59 -17.38
N LEU A 358 0.35 -2.64 -16.59
CA LEU A 358 0.52 -2.51 -15.13
C LEU A 358 1.75 -1.67 -14.78
N ALA A 359 2.88 -1.91 -15.46
CA ALA A 359 4.10 -1.11 -15.28
C ALA A 359 3.87 0.37 -15.63
N TRP A 360 3.25 0.65 -16.77
CA TRP A 360 2.89 2.00 -17.19
C TRP A 360 2.01 2.72 -16.16
N THR A 361 0.98 2.03 -15.65
CA THR A 361 0.08 2.62 -14.64
C THR A 361 0.71 2.73 -13.25
N ALA A 362 1.77 1.99 -12.93
CA ALA A 362 2.49 2.13 -11.67
C ALA A 362 3.36 3.39 -11.59
N GLU A 363 3.75 3.95 -12.73
CA GLU A 363 4.72 5.04 -12.82
C GLU A 363 4.29 6.28 -12.01
N HIS A 364 3.07 6.78 -12.25
CA HIS A 364 2.58 7.98 -11.59
C HIS A 364 2.31 7.78 -10.10
N VAL A 365 1.95 6.56 -9.69
CA VAL A 365 1.81 6.20 -8.27
C VAL A 365 3.18 6.14 -7.60
N THR A 366 4.19 5.62 -8.28
CA THR A 366 5.58 5.63 -7.78
C THR A 366 6.06 7.06 -7.51
N ILE A 367 5.78 7.99 -8.42
CA ILE A 367 6.07 9.43 -8.25
C ILE A 367 5.26 10.03 -7.09
N HIS A 368 3.98 9.70 -6.98
CA HIS A 368 3.10 10.16 -5.90
C HIS A 368 3.65 9.76 -4.53
N GLU A 369 4.00 8.48 -4.36
CA GLU A 369 4.50 7.97 -3.10
C GLU A 369 5.90 8.48 -2.76
N ALA A 370 6.77 8.65 -3.77
CA ALA A 370 8.07 9.29 -3.57
C ALA A 370 7.92 10.74 -3.07
N ARG A 371 6.91 11.47 -3.56
CA ARG A 371 6.60 12.82 -3.07
C ARG A 371 6.18 12.81 -1.61
N HIS A 372 5.37 11.85 -1.17
CA HIS A 372 5.01 11.74 0.25
C HIS A 372 6.23 11.53 1.14
N LEU A 373 7.22 10.75 0.70
CA LEU A 373 8.47 10.56 1.46
C LEU A 373 9.26 11.88 1.57
N ALA A 374 9.44 12.60 0.47
CA ALA A 374 10.11 13.90 0.47
C ALA A 374 9.36 14.93 1.33
N ASP A 375 8.03 14.91 1.28
CA ASP A 375 7.18 15.82 2.04
C ASP A 375 7.22 15.54 3.55
N ALA A 376 7.30 14.26 3.95
CA ALA A 376 7.39 13.85 5.34
C ALA A 376 8.64 14.44 6.04
N GLU A 377 9.77 14.54 5.33
CA GLU A 377 11.01 15.15 5.87
C GLU A 377 10.84 16.65 6.16
N HIS A 378 9.97 17.33 5.40
CA HIS A 378 9.69 18.76 5.54
C HIS A 378 8.59 19.08 6.56
N ALA A 379 7.82 18.07 6.97
CA ALA A 379 6.59 18.22 7.77
C ALA A 379 6.62 17.42 9.08
N ASP A 380 7.83 17.10 9.58
CA ASP A 380 8.07 16.26 10.76
C ASP A 380 7.23 14.97 10.75
N GLY A 381 7.32 14.19 9.65
CA GLY A 381 6.55 12.96 9.50
C GLY A 381 5.03 13.18 9.37
N PHE A 382 4.62 14.37 8.94
CA PHE A 382 3.23 14.84 8.89
C PHE A 382 2.60 15.09 10.27
N ASP A 383 3.41 15.35 11.30
CA ASP A 383 2.93 15.94 12.55
C ASP A 383 2.61 17.45 12.36
N GLU A 384 3.18 18.07 11.33
CA GLU A 384 2.88 19.44 10.92
C GLU A 384 2.24 19.50 9.50
N PRO A 385 1.38 20.49 9.21
CA PRO A 385 0.82 20.65 7.87
C PRO A 385 1.88 21.16 6.89
N LEU A 386 1.92 20.58 5.69
CA LEU A 386 2.68 21.15 4.59
C LEU A 386 2.29 22.63 4.35
N PRO A 387 3.27 23.52 4.14
CA PRO A 387 3.00 24.88 3.72
C PRO A 387 2.18 24.89 2.43
N CYS A 388 1.00 25.50 2.48
CA CYS A 388 0.15 25.63 1.30
C CYS A 388 -0.53 26.99 1.28
N ARG A 389 -0.04 27.90 0.43
CA ARG A 389 -0.48 29.30 0.33
C ARG A 389 -1.90 29.44 -0.19
N SER A 390 -2.35 28.46 -0.96
CA SER A 390 -3.64 28.44 -1.64
C SER A 390 -4.62 27.41 -1.09
N CYS A 391 -4.26 26.71 -0.01
CA CYS A 391 -5.16 25.75 0.62
C CYS A 391 -6.11 26.50 1.56
N PRO A 392 -7.40 26.14 1.58
CA PRO A 392 -8.33 26.72 2.53
C PRO A 392 -7.88 26.37 3.97
N PRO A 393 -8.05 27.26 4.96
CA PRO A 393 -7.63 27.02 6.34
C PRO A 393 -8.04 25.67 6.95
N PRO A 394 -9.26 25.12 6.72
CA PRO A 394 -9.65 23.82 7.28
C PRO A 394 -8.96 22.60 6.64
N MET A 395 -8.19 22.77 5.56
CA MET A 395 -7.61 21.63 4.84
C MET A 395 -6.58 20.91 5.70
N GLY A 396 -6.89 19.65 6.00
CA GLY A 396 -6.10 18.81 6.91
C GLY A 396 -4.73 18.43 6.34
N ILE A 397 -3.84 17.99 7.23
CA ILE A 397 -2.45 17.64 6.90
C ILE A 397 -2.37 16.63 5.76
N LEU A 398 -3.11 15.51 5.88
CA LEU A 398 -3.14 14.48 4.85
C LEU A 398 -3.71 14.99 3.53
N ALA A 399 -4.73 15.86 3.53
CA ALA A 399 -5.28 16.39 2.29
C ALA A 399 -4.24 17.24 1.54
N ARG A 400 -3.39 17.98 2.26
CA ARG A 400 -2.29 18.75 1.67
C ARG A 400 -1.18 17.84 1.12
N ALA A 401 -0.85 16.77 1.83
CA ALA A 401 0.08 15.75 1.33
C ALA A 401 -0.46 15.13 0.03
N GLU A 402 -1.74 14.72 0.00
CA GLU A 402 -2.38 14.18 -1.20
C GLU A 402 -2.40 15.17 -2.36
N LEU A 403 -2.68 16.45 -2.10
CA LEU A 403 -2.59 17.50 -3.11
C LEU A 403 -1.18 17.60 -3.69
N SER A 404 -0.14 17.57 -2.83
CA SER A 404 1.26 17.58 -3.25
C SER A 404 1.61 16.36 -4.10
N GLY A 405 1.22 15.17 -3.66
CA GLY A 405 1.40 13.93 -4.41
C GLY A 405 0.73 13.98 -5.79
N TYR A 406 -0.53 14.43 -5.87
CA TYR A 406 -1.22 14.56 -7.15
C TYR A 406 -0.55 15.56 -8.08
N LEU A 407 -0.23 16.77 -7.59
CA LEU A 407 0.45 17.78 -8.39
C LEU A 407 1.81 17.28 -8.90
N ALA A 408 2.56 16.56 -8.07
CA ALA A 408 3.82 15.94 -8.47
C ALA A 408 3.65 14.88 -9.56
N SER A 409 2.66 14.00 -9.45
CA SER A 409 2.33 13.03 -10.51
C SER A 409 1.97 13.71 -11.82
N LEU A 410 1.24 14.83 -11.79
CA LEU A 410 0.90 15.60 -13.01
C LEU A 410 2.13 16.31 -13.60
N ALA A 411 2.98 16.87 -12.75
CA ALA A 411 4.13 17.68 -13.14
C ALA A 411 5.30 16.86 -13.72
N TRP A 412 5.52 15.65 -13.19
CA TRP A 412 6.76 14.91 -13.38
C TRP A 412 6.58 13.51 -13.97
N SER A 413 5.37 12.96 -14.01
CA SER A 413 5.14 11.69 -14.73
C SER A 413 5.28 11.88 -16.24
N SER A 414 5.73 10.82 -16.92
CA SER A 414 5.63 10.72 -18.37
C SER A 414 4.17 10.52 -18.84
N SER A 415 3.25 10.19 -17.93
CA SER A 415 1.85 9.85 -18.22
C SER A 415 0.86 10.67 -17.36
N PRO A 416 0.88 12.02 -17.46
CA PRO A 416 0.07 12.89 -16.61
C PRO A 416 -1.45 12.75 -16.80
N ALA A 417 -1.93 12.37 -17.98
CA ALA A 417 -3.37 12.13 -18.22
C ALA A 417 -3.82 10.85 -17.49
N THR A 418 -3.00 9.80 -17.50
CA THR A 418 -3.24 8.59 -16.69
C THR A 418 -3.27 8.90 -15.21
N ALA A 419 -2.32 9.72 -14.73
CA ALA A 419 -2.29 10.17 -13.34
C ALA A 419 -3.55 10.96 -12.95
N LEU A 420 -3.98 11.91 -13.79
CA LEU A 420 -5.19 12.68 -13.55
C LEU A 420 -6.44 11.80 -13.54
N TYR A 421 -6.53 10.86 -14.50
CA TYR A 421 -7.64 9.93 -14.59
C TYR A 421 -7.76 9.05 -13.34
N GLN A 422 -6.63 8.56 -12.83
CA GLN A 422 -6.56 7.83 -11.56
C GLN A 422 -7.01 8.70 -10.38
N ALA A 423 -6.52 9.94 -10.29
CA ALA A 423 -6.85 10.88 -9.23
C ALA A 423 -8.35 11.24 -9.23
N CYS A 424 -8.97 11.40 -10.40
CA CYS A 424 -10.41 11.68 -10.54
C CYS A 424 -11.32 10.61 -9.90
N ARG A 425 -10.83 9.38 -9.67
CA ARG A 425 -11.57 8.35 -8.93
C ARG A 425 -11.86 8.75 -7.48
N ALA A 426 -11.09 9.66 -6.88
CA ALA A 426 -11.37 10.19 -5.54
C ALA A 426 -12.68 10.99 -5.45
N LEU A 427 -13.18 11.48 -6.58
CA LEU A 427 -14.40 12.28 -6.67
C LEU A 427 -15.62 11.45 -7.04
N ALA A 428 -15.41 10.29 -7.67
CA ALA A 428 -16.47 9.39 -8.08
C ALA A 428 -17.26 8.91 -6.86
N SER A 429 -18.58 9.10 -6.88
CA SER A 429 -19.51 8.60 -5.86
C SER A 429 -19.65 7.06 -5.87
N ASP A 430 -18.81 6.37 -6.63
CA ASP A 430 -19.04 5.00 -7.04
C ASP A 430 -18.91 4.05 -5.84
N HIS A 431 -20.02 3.38 -5.51
CA HIS A 431 -20.22 2.50 -4.35
C HIS A 431 -19.33 1.22 -4.34
N ARG A 432 -18.28 1.18 -5.17
CA ARG A 432 -17.22 0.16 -5.17
C ARG A 432 -15.95 0.64 -4.46
N ALA A 433 -15.80 1.95 -4.30
CA ALA A 433 -14.81 2.48 -3.39
C ALA A 433 -15.34 2.30 -1.96
N SER A 434 -14.65 1.49 -1.17
CA SER A 434 -14.85 1.37 0.28
C SER A 434 -14.31 2.58 1.05
N THR A 435 -14.03 3.69 0.36
CA THR A 435 -13.59 4.95 0.96
C THR A 435 -14.83 5.74 1.40
N PRO A 436 -14.86 6.29 2.62
CA PRO A 436 -15.96 7.12 3.09
C PRO A 436 -16.32 8.24 2.10
N VAL A 437 -17.57 8.71 2.15
CA VAL A 437 -17.96 9.99 1.54
C VAL A 437 -17.19 11.09 2.26
N GLY A 438 -16.16 11.63 1.60
CA GLY A 438 -15.19 12.55 2.21
C GLY A 438 -13.86 11.88 2.58
N GLY A 439 -12.79 12.66 2.58
CA GLY A 439 -11.44 12.19 2.92
C GLY A 439 -10.33 12.99 2.23
N PRO A 440 -9.06 12.78 2.62
CA PRO A 440 -7.92 13.56 2.15
C PRO A 440 -7.81 13.65 0.62
N HIS A 441 -7.91 12.51 -0.08
CA HIS A 441 -7.86 12.46 -1.54
C HIS A 441 -8.98 13.26 -2.20
N ARG A 442 -10.21 13.16 -1.67
CA ARG A 442 -11.37 13.88 -2.22
C ARG A 442 -11.20 15.39 -2.05
N GLU A 443 -10.80 15.84 -0.86
CA GLU A 443 -10.58 17.25 -0.57
C GLU A 443 -9.45 17.84 -1.46
N ALA A 444 -8.36 17.10 -1.62
CA ALA A 444 -7.27 17.45 -2.53
C ALA A 444 -7.77 17.61 -3.98
N MET A 445 -8.53 16.64 -4.47
CA MET A 445 -9.06 16.68 -5.84
C MET A 445 -10.15 17.72 -6.08
N GLU A 446 -10.97 18.02 -5.07
CA GLU A 446 -11.94 19.12 -5.15
C GLU A 446 -11.21 20.46 -5.25
N LEU A 447 -10.11 20.65 -4.52
CA LEU A 447 -9.27 21.85 -4.66
C LEU A 447 -8.59 21.90 -6.02
N LEU A 448 -8.04 20.78 -6.49
CA LEU A 448 -7.37 20.71 -7.78
C LEU A 448 -8.32 21.05 -8.94
N GLN A 449 -9.56 20.52 -8.92
CA GLN A 449 -10.57 20.89 -9.92
C GLN A 449 -10.97 22.37 -9.85
N ARG A 450 -11.01 22.99 -8.67
CA ARG A 450 -11.24 24.44 -8.58
C ARG A 450 -10.14 25.26 -9.26
N ARG A 451 -8.92 24.71 -9.37
CA ARG A 451 -7.78 25.37 -10.01
C ARG A 451 -7.66 25.05 -11.50
N LEU A 452 -7.89 23.80 -11.90
CA LEU A 452 -7.72 23.34 -13.27
C LEU A 452 -9.02 23.41 -14.11
N GLY A 453 -10.17 23.62 -13.47
CA GLY A 453 -11.49 23.43 -14.08
C GLY A 453 -12.05 22.03 -13.84
N PRO A 454 -13.20 21.69 -14.43
CA PRO A 454 -13.88 20.40 -14.24
C PRO A 454 -13.19 19.27 -15.03
N VAL A 455 -11.88 19.12 -14.85
CA VAL A 455 -11.01 18.22 -15.62
C VAL A 455 -11.38 16.73 -15.49
N CYS A 456 -12.11 16.34 -14.45
CA CYS A 456 -12.62 14.97 -14.32
C CYS A 456 -13.84 14.70 -15.22
N ILE A 457 -14.46 15.74 -15.76
CA ILE A 457 -15.57 15.67 -16.72
C ILE A 457 -15.04 16.01 -18.12
N ASP A 458 -14.26 17.09 -18.23
CA ASP A 458 -13.80 17.65 -19.50
C ASP A 458 -12.51 16.99 -20.03
N GLY A 459 -11.86 16.17 -19.20
CA GLY A 459 -10.59 15.53 -19.53
C GLY A 459 -9.38 16.41 -19.19
N PRO A 460 -8.16 15.94 -19.50
CA PRO A 460 -6.93 16.66 -19.18
C PRO A 460 -6.80 17.94 -20.03
N PRO A 461 -6.43 19.08 -19.43
CA PRO A 461 -6.14 20.30 -20.19
C PRO A 461 -4.87 20.12 -21.06
N PRO A 462 -4.67 20.97 -22.09
CA PRO A 462 -3.39 21.06 -22.78
C PRO A 462 -2.26 21.40 -21.81
N ASP A 463 -1.07 20.85 -22.04
CA ASP A 463 0.13 21.04 -21.19
C ASP A 463 -0.11 20.81 -19.68
N LEU A 464 -0.75 19.68 -19.35
CA LEU A 464 -1.00 19.28 -17.98
C LEU A 464 0.28 19.20 -17.12
N ARG A 465 1.44 18.90 -17.71
CA ARG A 465 2.74 18.90 -16.99
C ARG A 465 3.17 20.30 -16.59
N GLY A 466 3.13 21.25 -17.53
CA GLY A 466 3.44 22.65 -17.24
C GLY A 466 2.51 23.23 -16.17
N LEU A 467 1.21 22.94 -16.28
CA LEU A 467 0.21 23.35 -15.29
C LEU A 467 0.45 22.72 -13.91
N GLY A 468 0.79 21.43 -13.85
CA GLY A 468 1.13 20.75 -12.60
C GLY A 468 2.29 21.45 -11.87
N ARG A 469 3.39 21.75 -12.59
CA ARG A 469 4.56 22.45 -12.04
C ARG A 469 4.23 23.87 -11.57
N LEU A 470 3.42 24.58 -12.36
CA LEU A 470 2.97 25.93 -12.00
C LEU A 470 2.17 25.90 -10.70
N LEU A 471 1.23 24.97 -10.56
CA LEU A 471 0.42 24.82 -9.36
C LEU A 471 1.24 24.35 -8.15
N GLU A 472 2.22 23.48 -8.32
CA GLU A 472 3.17 23.15 -7.26
C GLU A 472 3.87 24.41 -6.72
N LEU A 473 4.42 25.24 -7.61
CA LEU A 473 5.07 26.51 -7.24
C LEU A 473 4.10 27.49 -6.57
N GLU A 474 2.91 27.67 -7.14
CA GLU A 474 1.91 28.63 -6.64
C GLU A 474 1.33 28.22 -5.29
N MET A 475 0.98 26.93 -5.15
CA MET A 475 0.27 26.42 -3.99
C MET A 475 1.22 26.02 -2.86
N LEU A 476 2.32 25.35 -3.18
CA LEU A 476 3.25 24.75 -2.20
C LEU A 476 4.57 25.52 -2.09
N GLY A 477 4.84 26.47 -2.98
CA GLY A 477 6.06 27.28 -2.96
C GLY A 477 7.30 26.56 -3.49
N ARG A 478 7.14 25.36 -4.06
CA ARG A 478 8.22 24.52 -4.60
C ARG A 478 7.70 23.68 -5.75
N SER A 479 8.57 23.29 -6.69
CA SER A 479 8.31 22.25 -7.69
C SER A 479 9.63 21.56 -7.98
N GLU A 480 9.87 20.49 -7.24
CA GLU A 480 11.14 19.76 -7.27
C GLU A 480 11.05 18.67 -8.34
N PRO A 481 12.04 18.57 -9.25
CA PRO A 481 12.04 17.51 -10.26
C PRO A 481 11.99 16.13 -9.61
N ILE A 482 11.03 15.31 -10.05
CA ILE A 482 10.98 13.89 -9.67
C ILE A 482 11.37 13.05 -10.87
N ALA A 483 12.39 12.21 -10.69
CA ALA A 483 12.90 11.33 -11.73
C ALA A 483 12.92 9.88 -11.22
N LEU A 484 12.25 9.01 -11.98
CA LEU A 484 12.38 7.57 -11.83
C LEU A 484 13.69 7.13 -12.50
N GLY A 485 14.41 6.21 -11.89
CA GLY A 485 15.63 5.65 -12.46
C GLY A 485 15.36 4.74 -13.67
N GLU A 486 16.43 4.37 -14.39
CA GLU A 486 16.34 3.47 -15.55
C GLU A 486 15.85 2.06 -15.16
N GLU A 487 15.96 1.72 -13.88
CA GLU A 487 15.49 0.48 -13.27
C GLU A 487 13.97 0.41 -13.07
N HIS A 488 13.22 1.47 -13.37
CA HIS A 488 11.76 1.41 -13.31
C HIS A 488 11.23 0.28 -14.21
N PRO A 489 10.41 -0.65 -13.68
CA PRO A 489 10.01 -1.84 -14.42
C PRO A 489 9.22 -1.45 -15.65
N ARG A 490 9.50 -2.12 -16.76
CA ARG A 490 8.69 -2.02 -17.99
C ARG A 490 7.57 -3.06 -18.06
N SER A 491 7.61 -4.03 -17.15
CA SER A 491 6.59 -5.07 -16.98
C SER A 491 6.42 -5.37 -15.50
N LEU A 492 5.17 -5.53 -15.06
CA LEU A 492 4.81 -5.97 -13.72
C LEU A 492 3.87 -7.18 -13.80
N PRO A 493 4.04 -8.22 -12.98
CA PRO A 493 3.29 -9.46 -13.13
C PRO A 493 1.78 -9.25 -12.92
N VAL A 494 0.99 -9.70 -13.88
CA VAL A 494 -0.49 -9.63 -13.83
C VAL A 494 -1.09 -10.69 -12.90
N THR A 495 -0.38 -11.80 -12.74
CA THR A 495 -0.68 -12.88 -11.81
C THR A 495 0.58 -13.33 -11.11
N TRP A 496 0.43 -13.67 -9.84
CA TRP A 496 1.45 -14.41 -9.12
C TRP A 496 1.56 -15.83 -9.71
N PRO A 497 2.75 -16.33 -10.10
CA PRO A 497 2.90 -17.72 -10.50
C PRO A 497 2.55 -18.64 -9.31
N PRO A 498 1.82 -19.75 -9.53
CA PRO A 498 1.39 -20.66 -8.46
C PRO A 498 2.53 -21.18 -7.59
#